data_AF-U9SYV1-F1
#
_entry.id   AF-U9SYV1-F1
#
_cell.length_a   1.000
_cell.length_b   1.000
_cell.length_c   1.000
_cell.angle_alpha   90.00
_cell.angle_beta   90.00
_cell.angle_gamma   90.00
#
_symmetry.space_group_name_H-M   'P 1'
#
loop_
_entity.id
_entity.type
_entity.pdbx_description
1 polymer ?
#
loop_
_entity_poly.entity_id
_entity_poly.type
_entity_poly.pdbx_seq_one_letter_code
_entity_poly.pdbx_strand_id
1 'polypeptide(L)'
;MSRPSIHNINGRSVLSVEQYYLFHYELPPVNSFDYNNCNGFIVYRSILHKELRGIGTGELSGIASETWHIAKEDFRTFFNDYAQKINQAVKKKCSITFKHYEVKPNKRKNKTFIQQSKYPYVKQEEVTKKVCEKEVKDFKFVSF
;
A
#
# COMPACT_ATOMS: atom_id res chain seq x y z
N MET A 1 -20.58 -3.63 -16.10
CA MET A 1 -19.60 -2.89 -15.28
C MET A 1 -19.22 -1.62 -16.03
N SER A 2 -19.61 -0.45 -15.55
CA SER A 2 -19.27 0.84 -16.20
C SER A 2 -17.78 1.12 -16.00
N ARG A 3 -17.09 1.57 -17.05
CA ARG A 3 -15.64 1.80 -17.01
C ARG A 3 -15.36 3.20 -16.46
N PRO A 4 -14.29 3.39 -15.66
CA PRO A 4 -13.91 4.73 -15.26
C PRO A 4 -13.49 5.55 -16.49
N SER A 5 -13.82 6.83 -16.49
CA SER A 5 -13.62 7.74 -17.62
C SER A 5 -13.10 9.09 -17.16
N ILE A 6 -12.43 9.77 -18.09
CA ILE A 6 -11.96 11.15 -17.91
C ILE A 6 -12.58 11.98 -19.01
N HIS A 7 -13.16 13.11 -18.60
CA HIS A 7 -13.82 14.06 -19.48
C HIS A 7 -13.18 15.43 -19.30
N ASN A 8 -13.18 16.24 -20.35
CA ASN A 8 -12.82 17.65 -20.25
C ASN A 8 -14.11 18.47 -20.25
N ILE A 9 -14.38 19.18 -19.15
CA ILE A 9 -15.55 20.04 -18.99
C ILE A 9 -15.01 21.43 -18.68
N ASN A 10 -15.30 22.41 -19.54
CA ASN A 10 -14.87 23.80 -19.38
C ASN A 10 -13.34 23.97 -19.17
N GLY A 11 -12.52 23.16 -19.84
CA GLY A 11 -11.06 23.19 -19.71
C GLY A 11 -10.51 22.47 -18.48
N ARG A 12 -11.38 21.89 -17.64
CA ARG A 12 -11.01 21.13 -16.45
C ARG A 12 -11.15 19.64 -16.73
N SER A 13 -10.17 18.86 -16.31
CA SER A 13 -10.24 17.41 -16.38
C SER A 13 -11.05 16.86 -15.23
N VAL A 14 -12.01 16.00 -15.53
CA VAL A 14 -13.02 15.52 -14.61
C VAL A 14 -13.04 13.99 -14.65
N LEU A 15 -12.97 13.36 -13.47
CA LEU A 15 -13.01 11.92 -13.26
C LEU A 15 -14.44 11.44 -12.98
N SER A 16 -14.84 10.37 -13.66
CA SER A 16 -16.07 9.64 -13.35
C SER A 16 -15.76 8.16 -13.12
N VAL A 17 -16.26 7.64 -12.00
CA VAL A 17 -16.24 6.23 -11.61
C VAL A 17 -17.64 5.86 -11.12
N GLU A 18 -18.54 5.64 -12.09
CA GLU A 18 -19.98 5.50 -11.85
C GLU A 18 -20.34 4.35 -10.90
N GLN A 19 -19.57 3.26 -10.95
CA GLN A 19 -19.78 2.08 -10.11
C GLN A 19 -19.69 2.38 -8.62
N TYR A 20 -18.93 3.41 -8.24
CA TYR A 20 -18.70 3.81 -6.86
C TYR A 20 -19.28 5.20 -6.58
N TYR A 21 -20.27 5.62 -7.37
CA TYR A 21 -20.99 6.88 -7.23
C TYR A 21 -20.10 8.14 -7.27
N LEU A 22 -18.92 8.04 -7.88
CA LEU A 22 -18.06 9.20 -8.10
C LEU A 22 -18.37 9.76 -9.49
N PHE A 23 -19.16 10.83 -9.55
CA PHE A 23 -19.55 11.45 -10.80
C PHE A 23 -18.94 12.84 -10.90
N HIS A 24 -18.40 13.15 -12.07
CA HIS A 24 -17.93 14.48 -12.42
C HIS A 24 -16.97 15.11 -11.38
N TYR A 25 -16.09 14.30 -10.80
CA TYR A 25 -15.10 14.77 -9.85
C TYR A 25 -14.03 15.62 -10.54
N GLU A 26 -13.98 16.91 -10.25
CA GLU A 26 -12.94 17.78 -10.79
C GLU A 26 -11.56 17.37 -10.25
N LEU A 27 -10.64 17.07 -11.15
CA LEU A 27 -9.29 16.72 -10.74
C LEU A 27 -8.61 17.95 -10.11
N PRO A 28 -7.99 17.80 -8.93
CA PRO A 28 -7.29 18.89 -8.28
C PRO A 28 -6.13 19.38 -9.16
N PRO A 29 -5.56 20.57 -8.95
CA PRO A 29 -4.43 21.03 -9.75
C PRO A 29 -3.14 20.26 -9.42
N VAL A 30 -2.25 20.11 -10.40
CA VAL A 30 -0.95 19.41 -10.27
C VAL A 30 -0.11 19.90 -9.06
N ASN A 31 -0.25 21.18 -8.70
CA ASN A 31 0.52 21.80 -7.63
C ASN A 31 -0.01 21.52 -6.21
N SER A 32 -1.18 20.88 -6.08
CA SER A 32 -1.80 20.57 -4.77
C SER A 32 -1.31 19.26 -4.15
N PHE A 33 -0.35 18.59 -4.78
CA PHE A 33 0.17 17.31 -4.31
C PHE A 33 1.55 17.49 -3.68
N ASP A 34 1.73 16.90 -2.49
CA ASP A 34 2.94 17.02 -1.68
C ASP A 34 3.83 15.76 -1.71
N TYR A 35 3.57 14.83 -2.62
CA TYR A 35 4.30 13.57 -2.75
C TYR A 35 5.17 13.54 -4.01
N ASN A 36 6.35 12.92 -3.89
CA ASN A 36 7.33 12.80 -4.97
C ASN A 36 7.34 11.38 -5.54
N ASN A 37 7.81 11.23 -6.80
CA ASN A 37 7.97 9.95 -7.50
C ASN A 37 6.70 9.08 -7.55
N CYS A 38 5.55 9.69 -7.79
CA CYS A 38 4.28 8.98 -7.95
C CYS A 38 4.10 8.46 -9.38
N ASN A 39 3.39 7.34 -9.54
CA ASN A 39 2.91 6.83 -10.82
C ASN A 39 1.41 7.12 -10.99
N GLY A 40 0.87 6.91 -12.20
CA GLY A 40 -0.53 7.23 -12.49
C GLY A 40 -1.53 6.50 -11.58
N PHE A 41 -1.28 5.23 -11.26
CA PHE A 41 -2.12 4.46 -10.35
C PHE A 41 -2.14 5.03 -8.93
N ILE A 42 -0.99 5.43 -8.40
CA ILE A 42 -0.89 6.01 -7.05
C ILE A 42 -1.67 7.33 -6.96
N VAL A 43 -1.60 8.16 -8.01
CA VAL A 43 -2.37 9.41 -8.08
C VAL A 43 -3.87 9.14 -8.17
N TYR A 44 -4.28 8.19 -9.00
CA TYR A 44 -5.69 7.79 -9.09
C TYR A 44 -6.22 7.26 -7.75
N ARG A 45 -5.48 6.34 -7.12
CA ARG A 45 -5.84 5.74 -5.83
C ARG A 45 -5.92 6.78 -4.72
N SER A 46 -5.02 7.77 -4.70
CA SER A 46 -5.03 8.82 -3.68
C SER A 46 -6.25 9.73 -3.81
N ILE A 47 -6.69 10.02 -5.05
CA ILE A 47 -7.92 10.75 -5.32
C ILE A 47 -9.13 9.96 -4.79
N LEU A 48 -9.23 8.67 -5.13
CA LEU A 48 -10.29 7.82 -4.60
C LEU A 48 -10.29 7.80 -3.07
N HIS A 49 -9.12 7.73 -2.45
CA HIS A 49 -8.97 7.70 -1.00
C HIS A 49 -9.40 9.01 -0.32
N LYS A 50 -9.32 10.12 -1.05
CA LYS A 50 -9.74 11.44 -0.56
C LYS A 50 -11.25 11.62 -0.66
N GLU A 51 -11.88 11.10 -1.72
CA GLU A 51 -13.30 11.27 -2.01
C GLU A 51 -14.18 10.21 -1.35
N LEU A 52 -13.77 8.94 -1.41
CA LEU A 52 -14.51 7.82 -0.81
C LEU A 52 -14.12 7.62 0.66
N ARG A 53 -14.23 8.68 1.46
CA ARG A 53 -13.95 8.61 2.90
C ARG A 53 -14.95 7.70 3.59
N GLY A 54 -14.47 6.90 4.54
CA GLY A 54 -15.28 5.95 5.31
C GLY A 54 -15.21 4.51 4.81
N ILE A 55 -14.64 4.27 3.62
CA ILE A 55 -14.29 2.92 3.15
C ILE A 55 -12.92 2.53 3.72
N GLY A 56 -12.75 1.27 4.10
CA GLY A 56 -11.47 0.76 4.62
C GLY A 56 -10.35 0.87 3.59
N THR A 57 -9.11 1.16 4.01
CA THR A 57 -7.96 1.32 3.09
C THR A 57 -7.72 0.10 2.19
N GLY A 58 -7.99 -1.10 2.70
CA GLY A 58 -7.86 -2.36 1.95
C GLY A 58 -8.89 -2.47 0.84
N GLU A 59 -10.16 -2.24 1.15
CA GLU A 59 -11.26 -2.25 0.17
C GLU A 59 -11.05 -1.19 -0.91
N LEU A 60 -10.67 0.03 -0.52
CA LEU A 60 -10.41 1.10 -1.46
C LEU A 60 -9.24 0.80 -2.41
N SER A 61 -8.22 0.10 -1.90
CA SER A 61 -7.11 -0.36 -2.74
C SER A 61 -7.55 -1.44 -3.73
N GLY A 62 -8.46 -2.32 -3.31
CA GLY A 62 -9.12 -3.29 -4.20
C GLY A 62 -9.93 -2.59 -5.30
N ILE A 63 -10.80 -1.66 -4.91
CA ILE A 63 -11.61 -0.83 -5.83
C ILE A 63 -10.73 -0.10 -6.85
N ALA A 64 -9.67 0.57 -6.37
CA ALA A 64 -8.74 1.27 -7.23
C ALA A 64 -8.07 0.32 -8.23
N SER A 65 -7.64 -0.86 -7.77
CA SER A 65 -7.03 -1.88 -8.61
C SER A 65 -7.99 -2.37 -9.69
N GLU A 66 -9.20 -2.78 -9.30
CA GLU A 66 -10.23 -3.29 -10.21
C GLU A 66 -10.61 -2.27 -11.28
N THR A 67 -10.91 -1.04 -10.85
CA THR A 67 -11.29 0.04 -11.77
C THR A 67 -10.13 0.43 -12.68
N TRP A 68 -8.90 0.46 -12.18
CA TRP A 68 -7.70 0.70 -13.00
C TRP A 68 -7.52 -0.39 -14.06
N HIS A 69 -7.74 -1.66 -13.71
CA HIS A 69 -7.61 -2.79 -14.63
C HIS A 69 -8.70 -2.83 -15.70
N ILE A 70 -9.92 -2.39 -15.38
CA ILE A 70 -11.05 -2.33 -16.31
C ILE A 70 -11.02 -1.05 -17.18
N ALA A 71 -10.29 -0.02 -16.77
CA ALA A 71 -10.14 1.24 -17.48
C ALA A 71 -9.59 1.08 -18.91
N LYS A 72 -9.97 2.00 -19.80
CA LYS A 72 -9.37 2.13 -21.14
C LYS A 72 -7.90 2.56 -21.04
N GLU A 73 -7.13 2.32 -22.10
CA GLU A 73 -5.73 2.71 -22.14
C GLU A 73 -5.54 4.23 -22.02
N ASP A 74 -6.37 5.03 -22.71
CA ASP A 74 -6.36 6.49 -22.65
C ASP A 74 -6.47 7.04 -21.22
N PHE A 75 -7.25 6.37 -20.37
CA PHE A 75 -7.41 6.72 -18.97
C PHE A 75 -6.10 6.57 -18.20
N ARG A 76 -5.40 5.45 -18.41
CA ARG A 76 -4.11 5.17 -17.76
C ARG A 76 -3.04 6.12 -18.27
N THR A 77 -3.02 6.37 -19.58
CA THR A 77 -2.10 7.32 -20.22
C THR A 77 -2.29 8.72 -19.64
N PHE A 78 -3.53 9.19 -19.51
CA PHE A 78 -3.83 10.47 -18.86
C PHE A 78 -3.25 10.52 -17.45
N PHE A 79 -3.50 9.50 -16.62
CA PHE A 79 -3.01 9.50 -15.23
C PHE A 79 -1.48 9.39 -15.15
N ASN A 80 -0.84 8.71 -16.10
CA ASN A 80 0.61 8.67 -16.19
C ASN A 80 1.20 10.04 -16.52
N ASP A 81 0.66 10.75 -17.51
CA ASP A 81 1.07 12.12 -17.86
C ASP A 81 0.80 13.07 -16.69
N TYR A 82 -0.33 12.87 -16.02
CA TYR A 82 -0.71 13.64 -14.86
C TYR A 82 0.27 13.45 -13.69
N ALA A 83 0.67 12.21 -13.41
CA ALA A 83 1.68 11.90 -12.40
C ALA A 83 3.07 12.47 -12.78
N GLN A 84 3.44 12.44 -14.06
CA GLN A 84 4.68 13.06 -14.53
C GLN A 84 4.70 14.57 -14.25
N LYS A 85 3.60 15.28 -14.55
CA LYS A 85 3.47 16.71 -14.26
C LYS A 85 3.58 16.99 -12.76
N ILE A 86 2.98 16.15 -11.91
CA ILE A 86 3.09 16.27 -10.44
C ILE A 86 4.54 16.13 -10.01
N ASN A 87 5.23 15.09 -10.47
CA ASN A 87 6.63 14.86 -10.13
C ASN A 87 7.53 16.02 -10.58
N GLN A 88 7.26 16.61 -11.75
CA GLN A 88 7.98 17.80 -12.23
C GLN A 88 7.72 19.03 -11.36
N ALA A 89 6.47 19.27 -10.97
CA ALA A 89 6.11 20.39 -10.10
C ALA A 89 6.75 20.27 -8.72
N VAL A 90 6.76 19.06 -8.14
CA VAL A 90 7.40 18.79 -6.84
C VAL A 90 8.92 18.93 -6.91
N LYS A 91 9.56 18.44 -7.98
CA LYS A 91 11.01 18.64 -8.21
C LYS A 91 11.39 20.11 -8.27
N LYS A 92 10.55 20.97 -8.85
CA LYS A 92 10.78 22.42 -8.88
C LYS A 92 10.66 23.07 -7.49
N LYS A 93 9.78 22.56 -6.63
CA LYS A 93 9.58 23.07 -5.25
C LYS A 93 10.67 22.60 -4.27
N CYS A 94 11.16 21.38 -4.43
CA CYS A 94 12.17 20.80 -3.53
C CYS A 94 13.57 20.83 -4.15
N SER A 95 14.36 21.86 -3.85
CA SER A 95 15.80 21.92 -4.21
C SER A 95 16.71 21.15 -3.24
N ILE A 96 16.15 20.37 -2.32
CA ILE A 96 16.93 19.68 -1.29
C ILE A 96 17.37 18.32 -1.82
N THR A 97 18.59 18.29 -2.37
CA THR A 97 19.30 17.04 -2.65
C THR A 97 19.77 16.42 -1.34
N PHE A 98 19.03 15.44 -0.83
CA PHE A 98 19.54 14.55 0.22
C PHE A 98 20.65 13.67 -0.38
N LYS A 99 21.75 13.48 0.37
CA LYS A 99 22.77 12.47 0.02
C LYS A 99 22.05 11.14 -0.18
N HIS A 100 22.22 10.54 -1.35
CA HIS A 100 21.67 9.23 -1.70
C HIS A 100 22.26 8.21 -0.72
N TYR A 101 21.54 7.90 0.36
CA TYR A 101 21.77 6.67 1.06
C TYR A 101 21.19 5.57 0.17
N GLU A 102 22.04 4.69 -0.33
CA GLU A 102 21.60 3.48 -0.99
C GLU A 102 20.81 2.64 0.02
N VAL A 103 19.49 2.82 0.03
CA VAL A 103 18.58 1.88 0.68
C VAL A 103 18.63 0.62 -0.17
N LYS A 104 19.58 -0.28 0.14
CA LYS A 104 19.56 -1.63 -0.42
C LYS A 104 18.19 -2.21 -0.06
N PRO A 105 17.37 -2.63 -1.04
CA PRO A 105 16.09 -3.24 -0.74
C PRO A 105 16.40 -4.43 0.14
N ASN A 106 16.00 -4.34 1.41
CA ASN A 106 16.13 -5.46 2.33
C ASN A 106 15.16 -6.50 1.79
N LYS A 107 15.67 -7.45 0.99
CA LYS A 107 14.90 -8.59 0.51
C LYS A 107 14.42 -9.29 1.76
N ARG A 108 13.22 -8.96 2.24
CA ARG A 108 12.48 -9.83 3.13
C ARG A 108 12.38 -11.11 2.34
N LYS A 109 13.17 -12.12 2.74
CA LYS A 109 12.94 -13.49 2.31
C LYS A 109 11.46 -13.70 2.61
N ASN A 110 10.65 -13.88 1.58
CA ASN A 110 9.30 -14.39 1.76
C ASN A 110 9.51 -15.71 2.50
N LYS A 111 9.40 -15.69 3.83
CA LYS A 111 9.15 -16.91 4.57
C LYS A 111 7.80 -17.31 4.01
N THR A 112 7.83 -18.30 3.12
CA THR A 112 6.70 -19.18 2.85
C THR A 112 5.97 -19.30 4.18
N PHE A 113 4.68 -18.95 4.20
CA PHE A 113 3.85 -19.06 5.37
C PHE A 113 3.74 -20.56 5.69
N ILE A 114 4.79 -21.13 6.28
CA ILE A 114 4.76 -22.42 6.94
C ILE A 114 3.70 -22.21 8.01
N GLN A 115 2.62 -22.98 7.93
CA GLN A 115 1.56 -23.02 8.92
C GLN A 115 2.17 -22.76 10.29
N GLN A 116 1.87 -21.58 10.84
CA GLN A 116 2.25 -21.25 12.19
C GLN A 116 1.68 -22.39 13.03
N SER A 117 2.54 -23.09 13.77
CA SER A 117 2.08 -24.00 14.81
C SER A 117 0.98 -23.27 15.58
N LYS A 118 -0.12 -23.97 15.89
CA LYS A 118 -1.33 -23.42 16.53
C LYS A 118 -1.05 -22.61 17.82
N TYR A 119 0.16 -22.74 18.36
CA TYR A 119 0.64 -22.07 19.54
C TYR A 119 1.89 -21.22 19.24
N PRO A 120 1.95 -19.98 19.76
CA PRO A 120 3.13 -19.13 19.67
C PRO A 120 4.28 -19.80 20.41
N TYR A 121 5.44 -19.89 19.77
CA TYR A 121 6.66 -20.39 20.40
C TYR A 121 7.14 -19.39 21.46
N VAL A 122 7.15 -19.81 22.73
CA VAL A 122 7.62 -19.01 23.86
C VAL A 122 8.97 -19.56 24.32
N LYS A 123 10.06 -18.78 24.19
CA LYS A 123 11.43 -19.19 24.58
C LYS A 123 11.52 -19.74 26.01
N GLN A 124 10.65 -19.25 26.90
CA GLN A 124 10.60 -19.68 28.30
C GLN A 124 10.15 -21.14 28.44
N GLU A 125 9.28 -21.66 27.56
CA GLU A 125 8.86 -23.07 27.60
C GLU A 125 10.01 -24.03 27.30
N GLU A 126 10.90 -23.69 26.36
CA GLU A 126 12.10 -24.50 26.10
C GLU A 126 13.07 -24.52 27.29
N VAL A 127 13.24 -23.37 27.94
CA VAL A 127 14.08 -23.27 29.14
C VAL A 127 13.47 -24.11 30.25
N THR A 128 12.17 -23.95 30.53
CA THR A 128 11.47 -24.74 31.55
C THR A 128 11.49 -26.23 31.23
N LYS A 129 11.31 -26.63 29.95
CA LYS A 129 11.40 -28.03 29.52
C LYS A 129 12.77 -28.63 29.84
N LYS A 130 13.86 -27.93 29.51
CA LYS A 130 15.22 -28.39 29.82
C LYS A 130 15.46 -28.51 31.33
N VAL A 131 14.90 -27.61 32.12
CA VAL A 131 14.97 -27.67 33.58
C VAL A 131 14.24 -28.89 34.12
N CYS A 132 12.97 -29.11 33.72
CA CYS A 132 12.21 -30.28 34.14
C CYS A 132 12.87 -31.61 33.71
N GLU A 133 13.38 -31.69 32.46
CA GLU A 133 14.10 -32.89 31.99
C GLU A 133 15.35 -33.17 32.82
N LYS A 134 16.04 -32.12 33.30
CA LYS A 134 17.19 -32.26 34.19
C LYS A 134 16.78 -32.68 35.59
N GLU A 135 15.76 -32.06 36.16
CA GLU A 135 15.23 -32.42 37.49
C GLU A 135 14.76 -33.87 37.55
N VAL A 136 14.10 -34.38 36.50
CA VAL A 136 13.70 -35.79 36.42
C VAL A 136 14.90 -36.72 36.36
N LYS A 137 15.97 -36.34 35.62
CA LYS A 137 17.21 -37.13 35.56
C LYS A 137 17.96 -37.13 36.89
N ASP A 138 17.96 -36.00 37.58
CA ASP A 138 18.66 -35.83 38.85
C ASP A 138 17.81 -36.33 40.04
N PHE A 139 16.54 -36.70 39.81
CA PHE A 139 15.65 -37.23 40.84
C PHE A 139 16.11 -38.62 41.29
N LYS A 140 16.41 -38.75 42.58
CA LYS A 140 16.68 -40.02 43.24
C LYS A 140 15.67 -40.23 44.35
N PHE A 141 14.99 -41.38 44.35
CA PHE A 141 14.20 -41.79 45.50
C PHE A 141 15.15 -42.13 46.64
N VAL A 142 15.03 -41.41 47.75
CA VAL A 142 15.65 -41.79 49.01
C VAL A 142 14.67 -42.73 49.70
N SER A 143 14.99 -44.03 49.71
CA SER A 143 14.33 -45.00 50.58
C SER A 143 14.89 -44.86 51.98
N PHE A 144 14.03 -44.65 52.98
CA PHE A 144 14.37 -44.76 54.40
C PHE A 144 14.55 -46.23 54.79
#